data_AF-Q0EWQ4-F1
#
_entry.id   AF-Q0EWQ4-F1
#
_cell.length_a   1.000
_cell.length_b   1.000
_cell.length_c   1.000
_cell.angle_alpha   90.00
_cell.angle_beta   90.00
_cell.angle_gamma   90.00
#
_symmetry.space_group_name_H-M   'P 1'
#
loop_
_entity.id
_entity.type
_entity.pdbx_description
1 polymer ?
#
loop_
_entity_poly.entity_id
_entity_poly.type
_entity_poly.pdbx_seq_one_letter_code
_entity_poly.pdbx_strand_id
1 'polypeptide(L)'
;MNVISCLKGAARNKVVDILENHHVMDGEFEHRLYACPNCNTLHERFYVHLEYDDGKAFEVAFRCGKCRTPLEVVDENVLVLERYACKSCGKRELERGAEMLWD
;
A
#
# COMPACT_ATOMS: atom_id res chain seq x y z
N MET A 1 3.69 4.38 18.48
CA MET A 1 2.81 3.58 17.58
C MET A 1 3.70 2.59 16.84
N ASN A 2 3.30 1.32 16.75
CA ASN A 2 4.05 0.32 15.99
C ASN A 2 3.44 0.18 14.59
N VAL A 3 4.22 0.47 13.54
CA VAL A 3 3.81 0.43 12.12
C VAL A 3 3.29 -0.94 11.69
N ILE A 4 3.70 -2.02 12.37
CA ILE A 4 3.24 -3.39 12.12
C ILE A 4 1.73 -3.55 12.37
N SER A 5 1.13 -2.69 13.20
CA SER A 5 -0.32 -2.72 13.46
C SER A 5 -1.17 -2.35 12.23
N CYS A 6 -0.58 -1.68 11.23
CA CYS A 6 -1.23 -1.38 9.95
C CYS A 6 -1.35 -2.63 9.04
N LEU A 7 -0.56 -3.67 9.30
CA LEU A 7 -0.61 -4.94 8.59
C LEU A 7 -1.67 -5.88 9.16
N LYS A 8 -2.32 -6.65 8.29
CA LYS A 8 -3.36 -7.61 8.67
C LYS A 8 -3.04 -9.02 8.18
N GLY A 9 -3.53 -10.02 8.92
CA GLY A 9 -3.48 -11.43 8.53
C GLY A 9 -2.06 -11.96 8.30
N ALA A 10 -1.89 -12.75 7.24
CA ALA A 10 -0.64 -13.44 6.92
C ALA A 10 0.54 -12.49 6.70
N ALA A 11 0.32 -11.30 6.14
CA ALA A 11 1.38 -10.31 5.93
C ALA A 11 1.98 -9.84 7.26
N ARG A 12 1.14 -9.58 8.27
CA ARG A 12 1.60 -9.21 9.61
C ARG A 12 2.46 -10.32 10.22
N ASN A 13 1.98 -11.56 10.17
CA ASN A 13 2.71 -12.69 10.72
C ASN A 13 4.07 -12.87 10.04
N LYS A 14 4.14 -12.68 8.71
CA LYS A 14 5.39 -12.80 7.98
C LYS A 14 6.38 -11.68 8.29
N VAL A 15 5.90 -10.45 8.45
CA VAL A 15 6.75 -9.32 8.86
C VAL A 15 7.27 -9.52 10.28
N VAL A 16 6.43 -9.94 11.22
CA VAL A 16 6.88 -10.26 12.60
C VAL A 16 7.94 -11.36 12.59
N ASP A 17 7.70 -12.43 11.83
CA ASP A 17 8.66 -13.53 11.65
C ASP A 17 10.02 -13.03 11.10
N ILE A 18 10.01 -12.17 10.08
CA ILE A 18 11.24 -11.57 9.53
C ILE A 18 11.94 -10.70 10.58
N LEU A 19 11.20 -9.87 11.33
CA LEU A 19 11.79 -8.98 12.32
C LEU A 19 12.35 -9.72 13.54
N GLU A 20 11.77 -10.86 13.92
CA GLU A 20 12.18 -11.62 15.12
C GLU A 20 13.24 -12.69 14.81
N ASN A 21 13.18 -13.33 13.65
CA ASN A 21 14.00 -14.51 13.33
C ASN A 21 15.08 -14.26 12.27
N HIS A 22 15.09 -13.10 11.62
CA HIS A 22 16.02 -12.78 10.53
C HIS A 22 16.79 -11.49 10.77
N HIS A 23 17.94 -11.34 10.10
CA HIS A 23 18.72 -10.11 10.18
C HIS A 23 18.24 -9.12 9.12
N VAL A 24 17.47 -8.13 9.57
CA VAL A 24 16.92 -7.06 8.72
C VAL A 24 18.00 -6.03 8.45
N MET A 25 18.29 -5.82 7.17
CA MET A 25 19.28 -4.87 6.69
C MET A 25 18.65 -3.51 6.40
N ASP A 26 17.47 -3.52 5.76
CA ASP A 26 16.71 -2.31 5.43
C ASP A 26 15.20 -2.56 5.47
N GLY A 27 14.42 -1.50 5.70
CA GLY A 27 12.97 -1.58 5.81
C GLY A 27 12.24 -0.30 5.43
N GLU A 28 11.41 -0.38 4.40
CA GLU A 28 10.53 0.70 3.94
C GLU A 28 9.09 0.42 4.36
N PHE A 29 8.45 1.39 5.00
CA PHE A 29 7.08 1.31 5.49
C PHE A 29 6.33 2.59 5.16
N GLU A 30 5.31 2.53 4.31
CA GLU A 30 4.54 3.71 3.96
C GLU A 30 3.11 3.41 3.48
N HIS A 31 2.25 4.42 3.52
CA HIS A 31 0.94 4.36 2.90
C HIS A 31 1.09 4.75 1.42
N ARG A 32 0.81 3.82 0.51
CA ARG A 32 0.82 4.06 -0.94
C ARG A 32 -0.58 3.96 -1.52
N LEU A 33 -0.81 4.72 -2.58
CA LEU A 33 -1.98 4.57 -3.43
C LEU A 33 -1.75 3.49 -4.49
N TYR A 34 -2.75 2.63 -4.64
CA TYR A 34 -2.78 1.58 -5.65
C TYR A 34 -4.06 1.67 -6.49
N ALA A 35 -3.96 1.36 -7.78
CA ALA A 35 -5.10 1.25 -8.67
C ALA A 35 -5.37 -0.20 -9.06
N CYS A 36 -6.64 -0.51 -9.23
CA CYS A 36 -7.06 -1.71 -9.93
C CYS A 36 -7.27 -1.37 -11.41
N PRO A 37 -6.49 -1.92 -12.36
CA PRO A 37 -6.64 -1.62 -13.78
C PRO A 37 -7.97 -2.10 -14.36
N ASN A 38 -8.56 -3.16 -13.78
CA ASN A 38 -9.82 -3.73 -14.26
C ASN A 38 -11.06 -3.02 -13.67
N CYS A 39 -11.05 -2.70 -12.37
CA CYS A 39 -12.17 -1.98 -11.74
C CYS A 39 -12.07 -0.47 -11.87
N ASN A 40 -10.91 0.04 -12.29
CA ASN A 40 -10.58 1.46 -12.37
C ASN A 40 -10.88 2.20 -11.04
N THR A 41 -10.42 1.63 -9.93
CA THR A 41 -10.65 2.14 -8.55
C THR A 41 -9.35 2.30 -7.80
N LEU A 42 -9.27 3.34 -6.96
CA LEU A 42 -8.14 3.59 -6.05
C LEU A 42 -8.29 2.85 -4.72
N HIS A 43 -7.16 2.44 -4.16
CA HIS A 43 -7.03 1.70 -2.91
C HIS A 43 -5.79 2.19 -2.16
N GLU A 44 -5.99 2.76 -0.98
CA GLU A 44 -4.88 3.00 -0.05
C GLU A 44 -4.46 1.69 0.62
N ARG A 45 -3.16 1.37 0.59
CA ARG A 45 -2.60 0.20 1.26
C ARG A 45 -1.29 0.55 1.96
N PHE A 46 -1.06 -0.16 3.06
CA PHE A 46 0.18 -0.06 3.82
C PHE A 46 1.24 -0.93 3.17
N TYR A 47 2.13 -0.30 2.41
CA TYR A 47 3.26 -0.92 1.75
C TYR A 47 4.35 -1.23 2.76
N VAL A 48 4.99 -2.39 2.58
CA VAL A 48 6.13 -2.84 3.35
C VAL A 48 7.10 -3.55 2.43
N HIS A 49 8.35 -3.12 2.48
CA HIS A 49 9.48 -3.75 1.84
C HIS A 49 10.56 -3.98 2.87
N LEU A 50 11.01 -5.23 3.02
CA LEU A 50 12.05 -5.60 3.97
C LEU A 50 13.16 -6.32 3.23
N GLU A 51 14.38 -5.82 3.34
CA GLU A 51 15.59 -6.54 2.96
C GLU A 51 16.15 -7.24 4.20
N TYR A 52 16.31 -8.56 4.12
CA TYR A 52 16.77 -9.40 5.22
C TYR A 52 17.66 -10.52 4.68
N ASP A 53 18.53 -11.08 5.53
CA ASP A 53 19.40 -12.23 5.22
C ASP A 53 20.03 -12.24 3.81
N ASP A 54 21.30 -11.83 3.66
CA ASP A 54 22.09 -12.04 2.44
C ASP A 54 21.32 -11.87 1.11
N GLY A 55 20.57 -10.75 1.01
CA GLY A 55 19.88 -10.34 -0.22
C GLY A 55 18.46 -10.87 -0.43
N LYS A 56 17.78 -11.41 0.60
CA LYS A 56 16.34 -11.69 0.48
C LYS A 56 15.53 -10.42 0.66
N ALA A 57 14.43 -10.33 -0.08
CA ALA A 57 13.46 -9.26 0.07
C ALA A 57 12.06 -9.82 0.31
N PHE A 58 11.28 -9.12 1.13
CA PHE A 58 9.86 -9.38 1.31
C PHE A 58 9.07 -8.13 0.97
N GLU A 59 8.08 -8.29 0.08
CA GLU A 59 7.15 -7.23 -0.28
C GLU A 59 5.71 -7.76 -0.25
N VAL A 60 4.79 -6.91 0.22
CA VAL A 60 3.37 -7.27 0.28
C VAL A 60 2.71 -7.09 -1.09
N ALA A 61 2.26 -8.19 -1.68
CA ALA A 61 1.46 -8.16 -2.91
C ALA A 61 -0.01 -7.83 -2.62
N PHE A 62 -0.55 -6.80 -3.28
CA PHE A 62 -1.95 -6.39 -3.14
C PHE A 62 -2.81 -6.84 -4.32
N ARG A 63 -4.04 -7.28 -4.02
CA ARG A 63 -5.05 -7.66 -5.02
C ARG A 63 -6.36 -6.93 -4.78
N CYS A 64 -7.07 -6.63 -5.86
CA CYS A 64 -8.39 -6.03 -5.78
C CYS A 64 -9.37 -6.97 -5.06
N GLY A 65 -10.07 -6.47 -4.04
CA GLY A 65 -11.06 -7.26 -3.31
C GLY A 65 -12.26 -7.70 -4.16
N LYS A 66 -12.56 -6.97 -5.25
CA LYS A 66 -13.71 -7.24 -6.13
C LYS A 66 -13.37 -8.22 -7.25
N CYS A 67 -12.35 -7.92 -8.05
CA CYS A 67 -12.00 -8.72 -9.25
C CYS A 67 -10.73 -9.56 -9.08
N ARG A 68 -10.03 -9.47 -7.95
CA ARG A 68 -8.80 -10.22 -7.62
C ARG A 68 -7.59 -9.94 -8.53
N THR A 69 -7.73 -9.02 -9.49
CA THR A 69 -6.62 -8.49 -10.29
C THR A 69 -5.55 -7.87 -9.37
N PRO A 70 -4.25 -8.08 -9.65
CA PRO A 70 -3.18 -7.37 -8.97
C PRO A 70 -3.40 -5.87 -9.00
N LEU A 71 -3.07 -5.19 -7.91
CA LEU A 71 -3.10 -3.73 -7.88
C LEU A 71 -1.73 -3.19 -8.32
N GLU A 72 -1.76 -2.06 -9.03
CA GLU A 72 -0.58 -1.37 -9.52
C GLU A 72 -0.33 -0.12 -8.69
N VAL A 73 0.93 0.21 -8.42
CA VAL A 73 1.30 1.45 -7.72
C VAL A 73 0.92 2.63 -8.60
N VAL A 74 0.30 3.64 -8.00
CA VAL A 74 -0.11 4.86 -8.71
C VAL A 74 0.74 6.00 -8.23
N ASP A 75 1.31 6.74 -9.17
CA ASP A 75 1.92 8.03 -8.90
C ASP A 75 0.84 9.03 -8.44
N GLU A 76 1.10 9.75 -7.36
CA GLU A 76 0.19 10.74 -6.75
C GLU A 76 -0.03 12.00 -7.60
N ASN A 77 0.52 12.02 -8.81
CA ASN A 77 0.20 12.98 -9.87
C ASN A 77 -1.33 13.08 -10.11
N VAL A 78 -1.88 14.28 -9.91
CA VAL A 78 -3.33 14.55 -9.96
C VAL A 78 -3.99 14.09 -11.26
N LEU A 79 -3.32 14.29 -12.40
CA LEU A 79 -3.80 13.87 -13.73
C LEU A 79 -3.96 12.35 -13.87
N VAL A 80 -3.21 11.56 -13.09
CA VAL A 80 -3.32 10.11 -13.05
C VAL A 80 -4.49 9.71 -12.14
N LEU A 81 -4.65 10.39 -11.01
CA LEU A 81 -5.69 10.10 -10.03
C LEU A 81 -7.12 10.36 -10.56
N GLU A 82 -7.33 11.42 -11.35
CA GLU A 82 -8.64 11.77 -11.96
C GLU A 82 -9.19 10.68 -12.91
N ARG A 83 -8.35 9.75 -13.36
CA ARG A 83 -8.77 8.63 -14.22
C ARG A 83 -9.58 7.59 -13.46
N TYR A 84 -9.41 7.52 -12.15
CA TYR A 84 -9.98 6.47 -11.31
C TYR A 84 -11.24 6.93 -10.59
N ALA A 85 -12.13 5.97 -10.32
CA ALA A 85 -13.33 6.21 -9.54
C ALA A 85 -13.12 5.85 -8.07
N CYS A 86 -13.76 6.59 -7.17
CA CYS A 86 -13.85 6.23 -5.77
C CYS A 86 -14.54 4.87 -5.62
N LYS A 87 -13.89 3.93 -4.94
CA LYS A 87 -14.43 2.59 -4.69
C LYS A 87 -15.79 2.62 -3.95
N SER A 88 -15.99 3.61 -3.09
CA SER A 88 -17.17 3.69 -2.21
C SER A 88 -18.38 4.32 -2.90
N CYS A 89 -18.20 5.38 -3.69
CA CYS A 89 -19.31 6.13 -4.30
C CYS A 89 -19.34 6.09 -5.84
N GLY A 90 -18.28 5.61 -6.50
CA GLY A 90 -18.18 5.51 -7.96
C GLY A 90 -17.91 6.83 -8.70
N LYS A 91 -17.86 7.96 -8.01
CA LYS A 91 -17.53 9.27 -8.61
C LYS A 91 -16.03 9.38 -8.90
N ARG A 92 -15.65 10.17 -9.92
CA ARG A 92 -14.26 10.46 -10.31
C ARG A 92 -13.71 11.76 -9.72
N GLU A 93 -14.57 12.52 -9.06
CA GLU A 93 -14.17 13.76 -8.38
C GLU A 93 -13.34 13.39 -7.15
N LEU A 94 -12.09 13.84 -7.15
CA LEU A 94 -11.17 13.74 -6.02
C LEU A 94 -10.93 15.15 -5.49
N GLU A 95 -11.08 15.32 -4.19
CA GLU A 95 -10.70 16.55 -3.51
C GLU A 95 -9.44 16.26 -2.69
N ARG A 96 -8.41 17.11 -2.83
CA ARG A 96 -7.29 17.07 -1.89
C ARG A 96 -7.79 17.61 -0.55
N GLY A 97 -7.64 16.81 0.51
CA GLY A 97 -7.82 17.29 1.87
C GLY A 97 -6.87 18.45 2.14
N ALA A 98 -7.28 19.39 2.99
CA ALA A 98 -6.48 20.57 3.33
C ALA A 98 -5.06 20.15 3.75
N GLU A 99 -4.05 20.80 3.19
CA GLU A 99 -2.67 20.64 3.65
C GLU A 99 -2.59 21.14 5.09
N MET A 100 -2.50 20.19 6.03
CA MET A 100 -2.21 20.53 7.41
C MET A 100 -0.72 20.82 7.50
N LEU A 101 -0.37 22.11 7.57
CA LEU A 101 0.94 22.53 8.03
C LEU A 101 1.06 22.11 9.50
N TRP A 102 1.94 21.14 9.76
CA TRP A 102 2.31 20.77 11.10
C TRP A 102 3.19 21.90 11.67
N ASP A 103 2.68 22.63 12.66
CA ASP A 103 3.43 23.63 13.44
C ASP A 103 3.89 23.00 14.76
#